data_AF-A0A3E0P0Z5-F1
#
_entry.id   AF-A0A3E0P0Z5-F1
#
_cell.length_a   1.000
_cell.length_b   1.000
_cell.length_c   1.000
_cell.angle_alpha   90.00
_cell.angle_beta   90.00
_cell.angle_gamma   90.00
#
_symmetry.space_group_name_H-M   'P 1'
#
loop_
_entity.id
_entity.type
_entity.pdbx_description
1 polymer ?
#
loop_
_entity_poly.entity_id
_entity_poly.type
_entity_poly.pdbx_seq_one_letter_code
_entity_poly.pdbx_strand_id
1 'polypeptide(L)'
;MGWWRSLRRVLPRLVFVLYCLEAGLFLCLIPWRDGWVVLVDQFAVDAMRPYLRSSFIRALICGFGVVHLLWALHDLHDLLRRSEDVAPG
;
A
#
# COMPACT_ATOMS: atom_id res chain seq x y z
N MET A 1 -29.26 16.50 -11.94
CA MET A 1 -28.71 16.12 -10.62
C MET A 1 -28.28 14.64 -10.59
N GLY A 2 -27.31 14.24 -11.44
CA GLY A 2 -26.83 12.84 -11.53
C GLY A 2 -25.39 12.63 -11.06
N TRP A 3 -24.63 13.71 -10.87
CA TRP A 3 -23.19 13.67 -10.60
C TRP A 3 -22.83 12.97 -9.28
N TRP A 4 -23.68 13.16 -8.25
CA TRP A 4 -23.55 12.53 -6.93
C TRP A 4 -23.50 10.99 -6.98
N ARG A 5 -24.23 10.35 -7.93
CA ARG A 5 -24.27 8.89 -8.06
C ARG A 5 -23.02 8.31 -8.74
N SER A 6 -22.39 9.07 -9.63
CA SER A 6 -21.10 8.68 -10.19
C SER A 6 -19.99 8.91 -9.17
N LEU A 7 -20.00 10.06 -8.49
CA LEU A 7 -19.01 10.40 -7.46
C LEU A 7 -18.97 9.36 -6.32
N ARG A 8 -20.13 8.88 -5.87
CA ARG A 8 -20.25 7.82 -4.85
C ARG A 8 -19.63 6.48 -5.27
N ARG A 9 -19.48 6.21 -6.58
CA ARG A 9 -18.91 4.95 -7.09
C ARG A 9 -17.39 5.00 -7.25
N VAL A 10 -16.82 6.16 -7.56
CA VAL A 10 -15.36 6.31 -7.76
C VAL A 10 -14.60 6.62 -6.48
N LEU A 11 -15.18 7.39 -5.54
CA LEU A 11 -14.52 7.69 -4.26
C LEU A 11 -13.98 6.46 -3.51
N PRO A 12 -14.78 5.41 -3.25
CA PRO A 12 -14.29 4.27 -2.48
C PRO A 12 -13.13 3.56 -3.17
N ARG A 13 -13.11 3.50 -4.51
CA ARG A 13 -11.97 2.94 -5.26
C ARG A 13 -10.72 3.80 -5.15
N LEU A 14 -10.87 5.12 -5.29
CA LEU A 14 -9.75 6.05 -5.13
C LEU A 14 -9.14 5.97 -3.72
N VAL A 15 -9.98 5.94 -2.68
CA VAL A 15 -9.52 5.78 -1.29
C VAL A 15 -8.84 4.43 -1.11
N PHE A 16 -9.37 3.37 -1.73
CA PHE A 16 -8.78 2.04 -1.68
C PHE A 16 -7.38 2.00 -2.33
N VAL A 17 -7.25 2.56 -3.52
CA VAL A 17 -5.96 2.67 -4.24
C VAL A 17 -4.95 3.46 -3.41
N LEU A 18 -5.36 4.61 -2.86
CA LEU A 18 -4.51 5.43 -2.03
C LEU A 18 -4.05 4.68 -0.77
N TYR A 19 -4.98 3.97 -0.12
CA TYR A 19 -4.68 3.12 1.03
C TYR A 19 -3.67 2.01 0.67
N CYS A 20 -3.86 1.30 -0.43
CA CYS A 20 -2.93 0.25 -0.85
C CYS A 20 -1.54 0.82 -1.19
N LEU A 21 -1.47 1.99 -1.82
CA LEU A 21 -0.21 2.70 -2.06
C LEU A 21 0.48 3.09 -0.76
N GLU A 22 -0.23 3.73 0.16
CA GLU A 22 0.29 4.19 1.44
C GLU A 22 0.76 3.00 2.31
N ALA A 23 -0.10 2.00 2.49
CA ALA A 23 0.21 0.81 3.27
C ALA A 23 1.38 0.03 2.65
N GLY A 24 1.40 -0.16 1.33
CA GLY A 24 2.49 -0.85 0.66
C GLY A 24 3.81 -0.06 0.76
N LEU A 25 3.77 1.27 0.69
CA LEU A 25 4.96 2.11 0.85
C LEU A 25 5.49 2.02 2.28
N PHE A 26 4.61 2.04 3.28
CA PHE A 26 5.02 1.84 4.67
C PHE A 26 5.64 0.46 4.88
N LEU A 27 5.04 -0.61 4.34
CA LEU A 27 5.58 -1.96 4.41
C LEU A 27 6.94 -2.08 3.70
N CYS A 28 7.14 -1.37 2.60
CA CYS A 28 8.41 -1.36 1.88
C CYS A 28 9.49 -0.51 2.55
N LEU A 29 9.13 0.62 3.18
CA LEU A 29 10.11 1.58 3.70
C LEU A 29 10.42 1.40 5.18
N ILE A 30 9.39 1.20 6.03
CA ILE A 30 9.55 1.14 7.49
C ILE A 30 10.59 0.10 7.90
N PRO A 31 10.59 -1.13 7.35
CA PRO A 31 11.56 -2.13 7.76
C PRO A 31 12.99 -1.72 7.51
N TRP A 32 13.30 -0.83 6.56
CA TRP A 32 14.66 -0.45 6.19
C TRP A 32 15.17 0.81 6.88
N ARG A 33 14.33 1.47 7.68
CA ARG A 33 14.72 2.64 8.47
C ARG A 33 15.46 2.21 9.73
N ASP A 34 16.36 3.06 10.22
CA ASP A 34 17.09 2.80 11.48
C ASP A 34 16.15 2.64 12.68
N GLY A 35 15.03 3.36 12.67
CA GLY A 35 13.97 3.24 13.68
C GLY A 35 13.31 1.86 13.75
N TRP A 36 13.45 1.01 12.72
CA TRP A 36 12.93 -0.36 12.74
C TRP A 36 13.55 -1.18 13.86
N VAL A 37 14.86 -1.09 14.07
CA VAL A 37 15.54 -1.87 15.11
C VAL A 37 15.08 -1.44 16.49
N VAL A 38 14.92 -0.14 16.70
CA VAL A 38 14.38 0.42 17.94
C VAL A 38 12.94 -0.06 18.19
N LEU A 39 12.10 -0.08 17.16
CA LEU A 39 10.73 -0.58 17.26
C LEU A 39 10.68 -2.08 17.59
N VAL A 40 11.51 -2.89 16.91
CA VAL A 40 11.63 -4.33 17.19
C VAL A 40 12.15 -4.57 18.60
N ASP A 41 13.01 -3.69 19.12
CA ASP A 41 13.51 -3.78 20.49
C ASP A 41 12.52 -3.30 21.55
N GLN A 42 11.46 -2.60 21.15
CA GLN A 42 10.34 -2.25 22.02
C GLN A 42 9.22 -3.29 21.96
N PHE A 43 9.27 -4.24 21.03
CA PHE A 43 8.26 -5.29 20.90
C PHE A 43 8.26 -6.20 22.13
N ALA A 44 7.08 -6.43 22.70
CA ALA A 44 6.92 -7.16 23.96
C ALA A 44 7.24 -8.67 23.86
N VAL A 45 7.39 -9.21 22.65
CA VAL A 45 7.61 -10.65 22.43
C VAL A 45 9.08 -10.90 22.09
N ASP A 46 9.87 -11.22 23.12
CA ASP A 46 11.32 -11.44 23.01
C ASP A 46 11.70 -12.55 22.02
N ALA A 47 10.85 -13.58 21.92
CA ALA A 47 11.06 -14.69 20.98
C ALA A 47 11.02 -14.26 19.50
N MET A 48 10.30 -13.18 19.16
CA MET A 48 10.14 -12.71 17.78
C MET A 48 11.18 -11.67 17.35
N ARG A 49 11.87 -11.04 18.30
CA ARG A 49 12.93 -10.04 18.04
C ARG A 49 14.01 -10.51 17.06
N PRO A 50 14.63 -11.71 17.20
CA PRO A 50 15.70 -12.13 16.29
C PRO A 50 15.19 -12.34 14.86
N TYR A 51 13.95 -12.80 14.70
CA TYR A 51 13.34 -12.97 13.38
C TYR A 51 13.04 -11.63 12.72
N LEU A 52 12.45 -10.67 13.44
CA LEU A 52 12.11 -9.35 12.94
C LEU A 52 13.34 -8.47 12.61
N ARG A 53 14.47 -8.71 13.29
CA ARG A 53 15.77 -8.11 12.93
C ARG A 53 16.40 -8.74 11.68
N SER A 54 16.02 -9.97 11.32
CA SER A 54 16.60 -10.64 10.17
C SER A 54 16.24 -9.93 8.87
N SER A 55 17.23 -9.82 7.96
CA SER A 55 17.01 -9.23 6.64
C SER A 55 15.99 -10.01 5.80
N PHE A 56 15.83 -11.33 6.06
CA PHE A 56 14.86 -12.17 5.37
C PHE A 56 13.41 -11.75 5.69
N ILE A 57 13.07 -11.58 6.97
CA ILE A 57 11.73 -11.12 7.37
C ILE A 57 11.47 -9.70 6.87
N ARG A 58 12.47 -8.82 6.94
CA ARG A 58 12.36 -7.45 6.39
C ARG A 58 12.08 -7.49 4.88
N ALA A 59 12.72 -8.40 4.15
CA ALA A 59 12.46 -8.62 2.72
C ALA A 59 11.07 -9.22 2.45
N LEU A 60 10.56 -10.12 3.29
CA LEU A 60 9.19 -10.63 3.17
C LEU A 60 8.14 -9.54 3.39
N ILE A 61 8.33 -8.69 4.41
CA ILE A 61 7.44 -7.54 4.68
C ILE A 61 7.45 -6.59 3.47
N CYS A 62 8.63 -6.31 2.93
CA CYS A 62 8.79 -5.51 1.72
C CYS A 62 8.11 -6.17 0.50
N GLY A 63 8.27 -7.48 0.31
CA GLY A 63 7.60 -8.22 -0.76
C GLY A 63 6.08 -8.11 -0.68
N PHE A 64 5.52 -8.18 0.53
CA PHE A 64 4.08 -7.95 0.75
C PHE A 64 3.67 -6.50 0.42
N GLY A 65 4.51 -5.53 0.75
CA GLY A 65 4.32 -4.13 0.35
C GLY A 65 4.35 -3.92 -1.16
N VAL A 66 5.26 -4.60 -1.87
CA VAL A 66 5.34 -4.56 -3.34
C VAL A 66 4.05 -5.10 -3.97
N VAL A 67 3.48 -6.19 -3.46
CA VAL A 67 2.20 -6.71 -3.94
C VAL A 67 1.08 -5.66 -3.79
N HIS A 68 1.05 -4.92 -2.67
CA HIS A 68 0.09 -3.83 -2.47
C HIS A 68 0.28 -2.69 -3.49
N LEU A 69 1.54 -2.31 -3.75
CA LEU A 69 1.86 -1.29 -4.76
C LEU A 69 1.45 -1.71 -6.17
N LEU A 70 1.75 -2.95 -6.55
CA LEU A 70 1.38 -3.47 -7.87
C LEU A 70 -0.13 -3.51 -8.06
N TRP A 71 -0.87 -3.93 -7.02
CA TRP A 71 -2.32 -3.96 -7.10
C TRP A 71 -2.94 -2.57 -7.16
N ALA A 72 -2.44 -1.63 -6.35
CA ALA A 72 -2.86 -0.23 -6.41
C ALA A 72 -2.58 0.39 -7.78
N LEU A 73 -1.41 0.13 -8.36
CA LEU A 73 -1.04 0.61 -9.69
C LEU A 73 -1.94 0.02 -10.77
N HIS A 74 -2.28 -1.26 -10.67
CA HIS A 74 -3.18 -1.93 -11.60
C HIS A 74 -4.60 -1.31 -11.56
N ASP A 75 -5.18 -1.14 -10.37
CA ASP A 75 -6.52 -0.56 -10.22
C ASP A 75 -6.54 0.93 -10.62
N LEU A 76 -5.47 1.68 -10.33
CA LEU A 76 -5.30 3.06 -10.79
C LEU A 76 -5.26 3.16 -12.32
N HIS A 77 -4.50 2.29 -12.97
CA HIS A 77 -4.42 2.25 -14.42
C HIS A 77 -5.77 1.92 -15.07
N ASP A 78 -6.53 1.00 -14.49
CA ASP A 78 -7.89 0.66 -14.96
C ASP A 78 -8.88 1.82 -14.77
N LEU A 79 -8.73 2.60 -13.70
CA LEU A 79 -9.51 3.82 -13.47
C LEU A 79 -9.16 4.93 -14.48
N LEU A 80 -7.87 5.12 -14.77
CA LEU A 80 -7.38 6.12 -15.72
C LEU A 80 -7.88 5.82 -17.14
N ARG A 81 -7.75 4.57 -17.61
CA ARG A 81 -8.26 4.16 -18.92
C ARG A 81 -9.75 4.44 -19.10
N ARG A 82 -10.55 4.14 -18.07
CA ARG A 82 -11.99 4.45 -18.09
C ARG A 82 -12.31 5.94 -18.17
N SER A 83 -11.39 6.81 -17.75
CA SER A 83 -11.57 8.26 -17.85
C SER A 83 -11.25 8.79 -19.25
N GLU A 84 -10.30 8.16 -19.96
CA GLU A 84 -9.95 8.49 -21.34
C GLU A 84 -11.10 8.16 -22.32
N ASP A 85 -11.82 7.06 -22.10
CA ASP A 85 -12.98 6.66 -22.92
C ASP A 85 -14.18 7.64 -22.83
N VAL A 86 -14.20 8.54 -21.84
CA VAL A 86 -15.33 9.47 -21.57
C VAL A 86 -15.09 10.87 -22.14
N ALA A 87 -13.87 11.21 -22.57
CA ALA A 87 -13.57 12.52 -23.16
C ALA A 87 -13.90 12.50 -24.67
N PRO A 88 -14.90 13.28 -25.15
CA PRO A 88 -15.16 13.39 -26.59
C PRO A 88 -14.04 14.22 -27.25
N GLY A 89 -13.40 13.63 -28.26
CA GLY A 89 -12.67 14.37 -29.29
C GLY A 89 -13.60 15.16 -30.20
#